data_AF-A0A534PFB9-F1
#
_entry.id   AF-A0A534PFB9-F1
#
_cell.length_a   1.000
_cell.length_b   1.000
_cell.length_c   1.000
_cell.angle_alpha   90.00
_cell.angle_beta   90.00
_cell.angle_gamma   90.00
#
_symmetry.space_group_name_H-M   'P 1'
#
loop_
_entity.id
_entity.type
_entity.pdbx_description
1 polymer ?
#
loop_
_entity_poly.entity_id
_entity_poly.type
_entity_poly.pdbx_seq_one_letter_code
_entity_poly.pdbx_strand_id
1 'polypeptide(L)'
;MVPEKYRLAAVGRFLLEQFELRRPGVREWTPQIEASFRQQAEAELVQMERQLKEMEIDDPQYWQRVRRVVDDIVLPRYAKVVNDDIALAKRDYGIWRGGDLVARGTFALAGFILGIIAVEVPYIPIEAKWFPAVTLLAGPFFPDLIQGWYRWRYRRKLDELVRDLDAVSGTLETYRPLSELTESMRADVALEPRERSH
;
A
#
# COMPACT_ATOMS: atom_id res chain seq x y z
N MET A 1 0.28 18.78 26.66
CA MET A 1 0.17 17.42 26.09
C MET A 1 -0.75 17.49 24.89
N VAL A 2 -0.32 16.98 23.73
CA VAL A 2 -1.13 16.99 22.51
C VAL A 2 -2.17 15.85 22.59
N PRO A 3 -3.45 16.08 22.26
CA PRO A 3 -4.48 15.03 22.26
C PRO A 3 -4.13 13.89 21.29
N GLU A 4 -4.52 12.66 21.60
CA GLU A 4 -4.22 11.47 20.78
C GLU A 4 -4.61 11.62 19.31
N LYS A 5 -5.74 12.28 19.03
CA LYS A 5 -6.23 12.57 17.68
C LYS A 5 -5.30 13.45 16.83
N TYR A 6 -4.39 14.19 17.45
CA TYR A 6 -3.43 15.06 16.77
C TYR A 6 -1.99 14.54 16.85
N ARG A 7 -1.78 13.32 17.37
CA ARG A 7 -0.48 12.64 17.28
C ARG A 7 -0.12 12.36 15.83
N LEU A 8 1.18 12.29 15.55
CA LEU A 8 1.73 12.07 14.21
C LEU A 8 1.09 10.87 13.47
N ALA A 9 0.85 9.76 14.16
CA ALA A 9 0.23 8.58 13.58
C ALA A 9 -1.24 8.81 13.20
N ALA A 10 -2.01 9.51 14.05
CA ALA A 10 -3.40 9.85 13.78
C ALA A 10 -3.52 10.85 12.62
N VAL A 11 -2.64 11.86 12.57
CA VAL A 11 -2.54 12.82 11.47
C VAL A 11 -2.15 12.11 10.17
N GLY A 12 -1.12 11.27 10.21
CA GLY A 12 -0.68 10.50 9.05
C GLY A 12 -1.75 9.57 8.51
N ARG A 13 -2.47 8.86 9.40
CA ARG A 13 -3.60 8.02 9.01
C ARG A 13 -4.71 8.83 8.35
N PHE A 14 -5.11 9.95 8.93
CA PHE A 14 -6.12 10.82 8.35
C PHE A 14 -5.71 11.31 6.95
N LEU A 15 -4.46 11.75 6.78
CA LEU A 15 -3.93 12.19 5.49
C LEU A 15 -3.94 11.06 4.45
N LEU A 16 -3.53 9.84 4.83
CA LEU A 16 -3.59 8.67 3.94
C LEU A 16 -5.01 8.32 3.53
N GLU A 17 -5.98 8.40 4.45
CA GLU A 17 -7.40 8.19 4.15
C GLU A 17 -7.91 9.23 3.13
N GLN A 18 -7.53 10.51 3.28
CA GLN A 18 -7.85 11.56 2.31
C GLN A 18 -7.19 11.31 0.94
N PHE A 19 -5.95 10.81 0.94
CA PHE A 19 -5.24 10.48 -0.28
C PHE A 19 -5.90 9.31 -1.04
N GLU A 20 -6.32 8.27 -0.33
CA GLU A 20 -7.04 7.13 -0.92
C GLU A 20 -8.41 7.54 -1.51
N LEU A 21 -9.10 8.52 -0.93
CA LEU A 21 -10.36 9.05 -1.50
C LEU A 21 -10.16 9.66 -2.89
N ARG A 22 -9.01 10.29 -3.15
CA ARG A 22 -8.67 10.87 -4.46
C ARG A 22 -7.97 9.92 -5.41
N ARG A 23 -7.35 8.85 -4.90
CA ARG A 23 -6.58 7.88 -5.70
C ARG A 23 -7.32 7.36 -6.94
N PRO A 24 -8.64 7.07 -6.94
CA PRO A 24 -9.32 6.58 -8.16
C PRO A 24 -9.24 7.53 -9.36
N GLY A 25 -9.00 8.83 -9.13
CA GLY A 25 -8.77 9.81 -10.20
C GLY A 25 -7.34 9.86 -10.74
N VAL A 26 -6.39 9.20 -10.08
CA VAL A 26 -4.96 9.22 -10.43
C VAL A 26 -4.62 8.00 -11.28
N ARG A 27 -4.44 8.22 -12.59
CA ARG A 27 -4.01 7.17 -13.54
C ARG A 27 -2.50 7.02 -13.62
N GLU A 28 -1.78 8.11 -13.39
CA GLU A 28 -0.32 8.17 -13.41
C GLU A 28 0.16 9.10 -12.31
N TRP A 29 1.25 8.73 -11.63
CA TRP A 29 1.88 9.62 -10.67
C TRP A 29 2.81 10.56 -11.40
N THR A 30 2.43 11.84 -11.47
CA THR A 30 3.26 12.89 -12.04
C THR A 30 3.68 13.88 -10.96
N PRO A 31 4.74 14.68 -11.17
CA PRO A 31 5.12 15.73 -10.22
C PRO A 31 3.99 16.72 -9.91
N GLN A 32 3.07 16.94 -10.86
CA GLN A 32 1.90 17.80 -10.67
C GLN A 32 0.87 17.16 -9.73
N ILE A 33 0.64 15.85 -9.86
CA ILE A 33 -0.20 15.11 -8.93
C ILE A 33 0.41 15.14 -7.54
N GLU A 34 1.70 14.85 -7.41
CA GLU A 34 2.40 14.90 -6.12
C GLU A 34 2.29 16.28 -5.45
N ALA A 35 2.50 17.36 -6.22
CA ALA A 35 2.32 18.72 -5.73
C ALA A 35 0.87 19.00 -5.28
N SER A 36 -0.13 18.46 -5.97
CA SER A 36 -1.53 18.60 -5.56
C SER A 36 -1.85 17.88 -4.25
N PHE A 37 -1.26 16.70 -4.03
CA PHE A 37 -1.39 15.95 -2.78
C PHE A 37 -0.63 16.63 -1.64
N ARG A 38 0.55 17.20 -1.89
CA ARG A 38 1.29 18.03 -0.94
C ARG A 38 0.49 19.26 -0.51
N GLN A 39 -0.07 20.00 -1.47
CA GLN A 39 -0.87 21.19 -1.18
C GLN A 39 -2.11 20.85 -0.35
N GLN A 40 -2.76 19.73 -0.63
CA GLN A 40 -3.89 19.25 0.16
C GLN A 40 -3.46 18.86 1.57
N ALA A 41 -2.35 18.12 1.72
CA ALA A 41 -1.81 17.76 3.02
C ALA A 41 -1.52 19.00 3.87
N GLU A 42 -0.90 20.03 3.28
CA GLU A 42 -0.62 21.29 3.97
C GLU A 42 -1.92 22.02 4.38
N ALA A 43 -2.94 22.03 3.52
CA ALA A 43 -4.23 22.65 3.85
C ALA A 43 -4.90 21.97 5.05
N GLU A 44 -4.90 20.63 5.09
CA GLU A 44 -5.42 19.85 6.22
C GLU A 44 -4.60 20.06 7.50
N LEU A 45 -3.26 20.08 7.40
CA LEU A 45 -2.38 20.36 8.54
C LEU A 45 -2.62 21.76 9.12
N VAL A 46 -2.79 22.78 8.27
CA VAL A 46 -3.14 24.16 8.71
C VAL A 46 -4.50 24.18 9.41
N GLN A 47 -5.47 23.41 8.93
CA GLN A 47 -6.77 23.32 9.59
C GLN A 47 -6.67 22.65 10.97
N MET A 48 -5.91 21.56 11.09
CA MET A 48 -5.69 20.89 12.38
C MET A 48 -4.90 21.76 13.35
N GLU A 49 -3.90 22.51 12.88
CA GLU A 49 -3.13 23.48 13.67
C GLU A 49 -4.05 24.57 14.23
N ARG A 50 -4.97 25.11 13.42
CA ARG A 50 -5.98 26.09 13.88
C ARG A 50 -6.89 25.50 14.95
N GLN A 51 -7.40 24.28 14.76
CA GLN A 51 -8.26 23.62 15.74
C GLN A 51 -7.54 23.37 17.08
N LEU A 52 -6.26 23.03 17.05
CA LEU A 52 -5.46 22.84 18.27
C LEU A 52 -5.20 24.17 18.98
N LYS A 53 -4.95 25.23 18.21
CA LYS A 53 -4.80 26.59 18.73
C LYS A 53 -6.08 27.11 19.39
N GLU A 54 -7.24 26.79 18.84
CA GLU A 54 -8.55 27.08 19.46
C GLU A 54 -8.75 26.36 20.80
N MET A 55 -8.04 25.24 21.03
CA MET A 55 -8.01 24.50 22.30
C MET A 55 -6.92 25.00 23.26
N GLU A 56 -6.35 26.18 23.02
CA GLU A 56 -5.25 26.80 23.78
C GLU A 56 -3.94 25.98 23.80
N ILE A 57 -3.78 25.05 22.86
CA ILE A 57 -2.54 24.26 22.70
C ILE A 57 -1.81 24.78 21.45
N ASP A 58 -0.82 25.64 21.66
CA ASP A 58 0.04 26.18 20.59
C ASP A 58 1.46 25.60 20.72
N ASP A 59 1.84 24.71 19.79
CA ASP A 59 3.20 24.20 19.64
C ASP A 59 3.63 24.27 18.16
N PRO A 60 4.15 25.43 17.71
CA PRO A 60 4.60 25.61 16.34
C PRO A 60 5.74 24.67 15.95
N GLN A 61 6.60 24.29 16.91
CA GLN A 61 7.73 23.39 16.65
C GLN A 61 7.26 21.96 16.40
N TYR A 62 6.19 21.52 17.07
CA TYR A 62 5.52 20.25 16.78
C TYR A 62 4.98 20.23 15.34
N TRP A 63 4.23 21.26 14.93
CA TRP A 63 3.65 21.30 13.59
C TRP A 63 4.68 21.40 12.47
N GLN A 64 5.79 22.12 12.68
CA GLN A 64 6.90 22.10 11.73
C GLN A 64 7.53 20.71 11.59
N ARG A 65 7.63 19.94 12.68
CA ARG A 65 8.12 18.56 12.64
C ARG A 65 7.15 17.64 11.92
N VAL A 66 5.85 17.75 12.20
CA VAL A 66 4.80 17.00 11.50
C VAL A 66 4.86 17.26 9.99
N ARG A 67 4.92 18.53 9.57
CA ARG A 67 5.07 18.90 8.15
C ARG A 67 6.29 18.24 7.49
N ARG A 68 7.47 18.33 8.13
CA ARG A 68 8.69 17.67 7.61
C ARG A 68 8.51 16.16 7.48
N VAL A 69 7.93 15.49 8.47
CA VAL A 69 7.69 14.04 8.38
C VAL A 69 6.72 13.71 7.25
N VAL A 70 5.68 14.51 7.07
CA VAL A 70 4.72 14.32 5.97
C VAL A 70 5.40 14.48 4.62
N ASP A 71 6.19 15.53 4.42
CA ASP A 71 6.86 15.83 3.16
C ASP A 71 8.04 14.91 2.85
N ASP A 72 8.87 14.60 3.85
CA ASP A 72 10.10 13.83 3.64
C ASP A 72 9.87 12.31 3.67
N ILE A 73 8.81 11.84 4.33
CA ILE A 73 8.59 10.41 4.58
C ILE A 73 7.23 9.95 4.05
N VAL A 74 6.12 10.53 4.53
CA VAL A 74 4.77 10.02 4.23
C VAL A 74 4.46 10.13 2.74
N LEU A 75 4.64 11.32 2.16
CA LEU A 75 4.29 11.59 0.77
C LEU A 75 5.17 10.79 -0.22
N PRO A 76 6.50 10.73 -0.09
CA PRO A 76 7.33 9.93 -0.99
C PRO A 76 7.08 8.43 -0.87
N ARG A 77 6.87 7.91 0.36
CA ARG A 77 6.55 6.48 0.54
C ARG A 77 5.17 6.15 -0.03
N TYR A 78 4.17 7.01 0.18
CA TYR A 78 2.86 6.86 -0.44
C TYR A 78 2.96 6.88 -1.98
N ALA A 79 3.70 7.83 -2.55
CA ALA A 79 3.96 7.92 -3.98
C ALA A 79 4.59 6.64 -4.54
N LYS A 80 5.55 6.03 -3.84
CA LYS A 80 6.15 4.74 -4.22
C LYS A 80 5.11 3.62 -4.23
N VAL A 81 4.29 3.51 -3.18
CA VAL A 81 3.24 2.48 -3.05
C VAL A 81 2.20 2.61 -4.16
N VAL A 82 1.76 3.84 -4.46
CA VAL A 82 0.81 4.12 -5.54
C VAL A 82 1.42 3.87 -6.91
N ASN A 83 2.68 4.26 -7.14
CA ASN A 83 3.37 3.98 -8.40
C ASN A 83 3.52 2.49 -8.68
N ASP A 84 3.90 1.69 -7.68
CA ASP A 84 3.97 0.24 -7.80
C ASP A 84 2.61 -0.34 -8.22
N ASP A 85 1.53 0.14 -7.60
CA ASP A 85 0.18 -0.32 -7.90
C ASP A 85 -0.30 0.11 -9.29
N ILE A 86 -0.05 1.36 -9.70
CA ILE A 86 -0.32 1.84 -11.06
C ILE A 86 0.46 1.03 -12.10
N ALA A 87 1.73 0.73 -11.84
CA ALA A 87 2.55 -0.08 -12.73
C ALA A 87 2.03 -1.52 -12.84
N LEU A 88 1.55 -2.10 -11.74
CA LEU A 88 0.89 -3.41 -11.74
C LEU A 88 -0.44 -3.36 -12.50
N ALA A 89 -1.26 -2.33 -12.29
CA ALA A 89 -2.53 -2.14 -12.97
C ALA A 89 -2.34 -1.96 -14.49
N LYS A 90 -1.31 -1.22 -14.92
CA LYS A 90 -0.95 -1.09 -16.36
C LYS A 90 -0.57 -2.41 -17.01
N ARG A 91 -0.10 -3.39 -16.23
CA ARG A 91 0.24 -4.73 -16.71
C ARG A 91 -0.91 -5.73 -16.49
N ASP A 92 -2.12 -5.25 -16.22
CA ASP A 92 -3.28 -6.06 -15.85
C ASP A 92 -3.00 -7.03 -14.70
N TYR A 93 -2.11 -6.66 -13.77
CA TYR A 93 -1.64 -7.54 -12.68
C TYR A 93 -0.97 -8.83 -13.17
N GLY A 94 -0.48 -8.85 -14.42
CA GLY A 94 0.04 -10.05 -15.09
C GLY A 94 -1.04 -11.01 -15.59
N ILE A 95 -2.31 -10.59 -15.55
CA ILE A 95 -3.44 -11.40 -15.99
C ILE A 95 -3.58 -11.24 -17.51
N TRP A 96 -3.52 -12.36 -18.23
CA TRP A 96 -3.76 -12.36 -19.67
C TRP A 96 -5.15 -11.77 -19.97
N ARG A 97 -5.19 -10.72 -20.80
CA ARG A 97 -6.43 -10.06 -21.25
C ARG A 97 -7.27 -9.39 -20.15
N GLY A 98 -6.65 -8.92 -19.06
CA GLY A 98 -7.37 -8.16 -18.02
C GLY A 98 -8.40 -8.95 -17.21
N GLY A 99 -8.41 -10.29 -17.35
CA GLY A 99 -9.40 -11.15 -16.67
C GLY A 99 -10.79 -11.16 -17.32
N ASP A 100 -10.86 -10.81 -18.60
CA ASP A 100 -12.08 -10.80 -19.42
C ASP A 100 -12.77 -12.18 -19.49
N LEU A 101 -14.02 -12.26 -19.95
CA LEU A 101 -14.81 -13.53 -19.96
C LEU A 101 -14.08 -14.66 -20.71
N VAL A 102 -13.38 -14.32 -21.78
CA VAL A 102 -12.56 -15.25 -22.58
C VAL A 102 -11.34 -15.73 -21.78
N ALA A 103 -10.70 -14.87 -21.01
CA ALA A 103 -9.59 -15.27 -20.14
C ALA A 103 -10.09 -16.22 -19.04
N ARG A 104 -11.24 -15.92 -18.41
CA ARG A 104 -11.88 -16.79 -17.42
C ARG A 104 -12.23 -18.17 -18.00
N GLY A 105 -12.80 -18.21 -19.21
CA GLY A 105 -13.08 -19.47 -19.92
C GLY A 105 -11.81 -20.25 -20.27
N THR A 106 -10.75 -19.56 -20.68
CA THR A 106 -9.45 -20.19 -20.99
C THR A 106 -8.78 -20.76 -19.74
N PHE A 107 -8.81 -20.04 -18.61
CA PHE A 107 -8.31 -20.54 -17.33
C PHE A 107 -9.14 -21.71 -16.78
N ALA A 108 -10.46 -21.68 -16.96
CA ALA A 108 -11.32 -22.81 -16.62
C ALA A 108 -10.96 -24.06 -17.42
N LEU A 109 -10.79 -23.91 -18.74
CA LEU A 109 -10.46 -24.99 -19.65
C LEU A 109 -9.03 -25.54 -19.39
N ALA A 110 -8.06 -24.66 -19.18
CA ALA A 110 -6.70 -25.05 -18.80
C ALA A 110 -6.65 -25.75 -17.44
N GLY A 111 -7.38 -25.24 -16.43
CA GLY A 111 -7.51 -25.87 -15.13
C GLY A 111 -8.15 -27.25 -15.21
N PHE A 112 -9.18 -27.42 -16.05
CA PHE A 112 -9.80 -28.71 -16.31
C PHE A 112 -8.85 -29.71 -16.96
N ILE A 113 -8.10 -29.28 -17.99
CA ILE A 113 -7.09 -30.13 -18.65
C ILE A 113 -5.98 -30.54 -17.68
N LEU A 114 -5.48 -29.60 -16.87
CA LEU A 114 -4.50 -29.89 -15.82
C LEU A 114 -5.06 -30.83 -14.75
N GLY A 115 -6.33 -30.66 -14.37
CA GLY A 115 -7.02 -31.55 -13.45
C GLY A 115 -7.12 -32.97 -14.00
N ILE A 116 -7.44 -33.15 -15.29
CA ILE A 116 -7.44 -34.46 -15.95
C ILE A 116 -6.04 -35.08 -15.92
N ILE A 117 -5.01 -34.31 -16.30
CA ILE A 117 -3.61 -34.79 -16.28
C ILE A 117 -3.21 -35.18 -14.85
N ALA A 118 -3.59 -34.41 -13.83
CA ALA A 118 -3.25 -34.69 -12.44
C ALA A 118 -3.89 -35.99 -11.90
N VAL A 119 -5.06 -36.38 -12.41
CA VAL A 119 -5.71 -37.67 -12.10
C VAL A 119 -5.07 -38.82 -12.87
N GLU A 120 -4.63 -38.58 -14.11
CA GLU A 120 -4.01 -39.60 -14.96
C GLU A 120 -2.55 -39.90 -14.55
N VAL A 121 -1.85 -38.95 -13.90
CA VAL A 121 -0.45 -39.11 -13.47
C VAL A 121 -0.36 -40.06 -12.26
N PRO A 122 0.28 -41.23 -12.40
CA PRO A 122 0.21 -42.31 -11.40
C PRO A 122 1.01 -42.04 -10.11
N TYR A 123 1.83 -40.99 -10.06
CA TYR A 123 2.65 -40.64 -8.89
C TYR A 123 1.94 -39.69 -7.90
N ILE A 124 0.77 -39.14 -8.27
CA ILE A 124 0.00 -38.23 -7.44
C ILE A 124 -1.20 -39.00 -6.88
N PRO A 125 -1.31 -39.24 -5.55
CA PRO A 125 -2.37 -40.05 -4.97
C PRO A 125 -3.69 -39.24 -4.85
N ILE A 126 -4.22 -38.78 -6.00
CA ILE A 126 -5.53 -38.15 -6.10
C ILE A 126 -6.46 -39.13 -6.82
N GLU A 127 -7.00 -40.10 -6.08
CA GLU A 127 -8.05 -41.01 -6.60
C GLU A 127 -9.42 -40.32 -6.76
N ALA A 128 -9.49 -39.05 -6.37
CA ALA A 128 -10.65 -38.21 -6.41
C ALA A 128 -11.00 -37.77 -7.84
N LYS A 129 -11.85 -38.52 -8.53
CA LYS A 129 -12.41 -38.18 -9.85
C LYS A 129 -13.17 -36.83 -9.89
N TRP A 130 -13.47 -36.24 -8.74
CA TRP A 130 -14.06 -34.90 -8.63
C TRP A 130 -13.03 -33.76 -8.79
N PHE A 131 -11.73 -34.06 -8.71
CA PHE A 131 -10.66 -33.05 -8.77
C PHE A 131 -10.69 -32.20 -10.05
N PRO A 132 -10.84 -32.76 -11.26
CA PRO A 132 -10.95 -31.96 -12.48
C PRO A 132 -12.20 -31.06 -12.49
N ALA A 133 -13.32 -31.54 -11.94
CA ALA A 133 -14.54 -30.75 -11.83
C ALA A 133 -14.35 -29.55 -10.88
N VAL A 134 -13.58 -29.71 -9.80
CA VAL A 134 -13.23 -28.60 -8.90
C VAL A 134 -12.26 -27.63 -9.56
N THR A 135 -11.27 -28.10 -10.31
CA THR A 135 -10.34 -27.20 -11.03
C THR A 135 -11.04 -26.42 -12.14
N LEU A 136 -12.02 -27.03 -12.83
CA LEU A 136 -12.89 -26.36 -13.80
C LEU A 136 -13.73 -25.26 -13.14
N LEU A 137 -14.28 -25.52 -11.95
CA LEU A 137 -15.06 -24.54 -11.21
C LEU A 137 -14.20 -23.43 -10.61
N ALA A 138 -12.98 -23.75 -10.17
CA ALA A 138 -12.05 -22.81 -9.52
C ALA A 138 -11.24 -21.95 -10.52
N GLY A 139 -10.96 -22.47 -11.72
CA GLY A 139 -10.19 -21.78 -12.76
C GLY A 139 -10.70 -20.36 -13.12
N PRO A 140 -12.01 -20.14 -13.29
CA PRO A 140 -12.57 -18.81 -13.53
C PRO A 140 -12.32 -17.80 -12.40
N PHE A 141 -12.13 -18.25 -11.17
CA PHE A 141 -11.94 -17.39 -9.99
C PHE A 141 -10.47 -17.01 -9.77
N PHE A 142 -9.53 -17.65 -10.46
CA PHE A 142 -8.11 -17.33 -10.41
C PHE A 142 -7.78 -15.82 -10.63
N PRO A 143 -8.34 -15.13 -11.65
CA PRO A 143 -8.11 -13.70 -11.81
C PRO A 143 -8.65 -12.87 -10.64
N ASP A 144 -9.78 -13.24 -10.06
CA ASP A 144 -10.38 -12.52 -8.92
C ASP A 144 -9.56 -12.73 -7.62
N LEU A 145 -9.00 -13.93 -7.42
CA LEU A 145 -8.08 -14.23 -6.32
C LEU A 145 -6.79 -13.40 -6.40
N ILE A 146 -6.20 -13.27 -7.60
CA ILE A 146 -5.01 -12.46 -7.81
C ILE A 146 -5.30 -10.98 -7.50
N GLN A 147 -6.39 -10.44 -8.04
CA GLN A 147 -6.80 -9.06 -7.75
C GLN A 147 -7.05 -8.83 -6.25
N GLY A 148 -7.70 -9.78 -5.58
CA GLY A 148 -7.92 -9.74 -4.13
C GLY A 148 -6.61 -9.75 -3.34
N TRP A 149 -5.65 -10.58 -3.73
CA TRP A 149 -4.34 -10.64 -3.10
C TRP A 149 -3.55 -9.33 -3.24
N TYR A 150 -3.56 -8.71 -4.43
CA TYR A 150 -2.92 -7.41 -4.63
C TYR A 150 -3.58 -6.31 -3.79
N ARG A 151 -4.91 -6.28 -3.71
CA ARG A 151 -5.63 -5.33 -2.83
C ARG A 151 -5.28 -5.53 -1.36
N TRP A 152 -5.18 -6.78 -0.91
CA TRP A 152 -4.79 -7.10 0.46
C TRP A 152 -3.34 -6.69 0.75
N ARG A 153 -2.42 -6.97 -0.17
CA ARG A 153 -1.00 -6.55 -0.07
C ARG A 153 -0.86 -5.04 -0.06
N TYR A 154 -1.64 -4.33 -0.88
CA TYR A 154 -1.68 -2.86 -0.91
C TYR A 154 -2.12 -2.29 0.44
N ARG A 155 -3.23 -2.80 1.00
CA ARG A 155 -3.71 -2.40 2.33
C ARG A 155 -2.67 -2.65 3.41
N ARG A 156 -2.00 -3.80 3.38
CA ARG A 156 -0.91 -4.09 4.32
C ARG A 156 0.24 -3.08 4.24
N LYS A 157 0.65 -2.65 3.05
CA LYS A 157 1.69 -1.63 2.88
C LYS A 157 1.28 -0.28 3.49
N LEU A 158 0.00 0.08 3.39
CA LEU A 158 -0.53 1.30 4.04
C LEU A 158 -0.57 1.17 5.56
N ASP A 159 -1.03 0.02 6.07
CA ASP A 159 -1.05 -0.26 7.51
C ASP A 159 0.35 -0.26 8.11
N GLU A 160 1.34 -0.76 7.38
CA GLU A 160 2.75 -0.72 7.77
C GLU A 160 3.27 0.71 7.85
N LEU A 161 2.90 1.58 6.90
CA LEU A 161 3.27 3.00 6.94
C LEU A 161 2.67 3.72 8.15
N VAL A 162 1.44 3.39 8.53
CA VAL A 162 0.80 3.92 9.76
C VAL A 162 1.49 3.39 11.02
N ARG A 163 1.85 2.10 11.04
CA ARG A 163 2.59 1.49 12.17
C ARG A 163 3.98 2.09 12.35
N ASP A 164 4.69 2.37 11.26
CA ASP A 164 5.98 3.05 11.31
C ASP A 164 5.84 4.45 11.90
N LEU A 165 4.78 5.18 11.54
CA LEU A 165 4.48 6.49 12.13
C LEU A 165 4.11 6.39 13.62
N ASP A 166 3.43 5.32 14.02
CA ASP A 166 3.07 5.06 15.42
C ASP A 166 4.30 4.75 16.27
N ALA A 167 5.21 3.90 15.77
CA ALA A 167 6.51 3.63 16.39
C ALA A 167 7.35 4.90 16.53
N VAL A 168 7.39 5.74 15.48
CA VAL A 168 8.08 7.04 15.52
C VAL A 168 7.41 8.00 16.51
N SER A 169 6.08 8.00 16.60
CA SER A 169 5.35 8.85 17.55
C SER A 169 5.62 8.49 19.02
N GLY A 170 5.73 7.19 19.34
CA GLY A 170 6.14 6.72 20.67
C GLY A 170 7.58 7.10 21.04
N THR A 171 8.45 7.22 20.04
CA THR A 171 9.84 7.66 20.22
C THR A 171 9.97 9.19 20.32
N LEU A 172 9.06 9.94 19.69
CA LEU A 172 9.00 11.41 19.75
C LEU A 172 8.53 11.95 21.11
N GLU A 173 7.73 11.19 21.85
CA GLU A 173 7.35 11.53 23.23
C GLU A 173 8.50 11.34 24.22
N THR A 174 9.52 10.56 23.84
CA THR A 174 10.70 10.24 24.65
C THR A 174 11.97 10.75 23.96
N TYR A 175 12.09 12.06 23.78
CA TYR A 175 13.37 12.79 23.62
C TYR A 175 14.45 12.15 22.71
N ARG A 176 14.44 12.45 21.40
CA ARG A 176 15.67 12.43 20.58
C ARG A 176 15.55 13.34 19.34
N PRO A 177 16.57 14.18 19.01
CA PRO A 177 16.53 15.02 17.82
C PRO A 177 16.49 14.15 16.55
N LEU A 178 15.47 14.40 15.73
CA LEU A 178 15.16 13.69 14.47
C LEU A 178 16.29 13.67 13.43
N SER A 179 17.39 14.42 13.59
CA SER A 179 18.55 14.37 12.70
C SER A 179 19.16 12.98 12.63
N GLU A 180 19.19 12.25 13.76
CA GLU A 180 19.72 10.88 13.82
C GLU A 180 18.74 9.84 13.23
N LEU A 181 17.43 10.15 13.22
CA LEU A 181 16.37 9.28 12.67
C LEU A 181 16.27 9.38 11.14
N THR A 182 16.42 10.59 10.59
CA THR A 182 16.51 10.78 9.14
C THR A 182 17.74 10.05 8.57
N GLU A 183 18.82 9.97 9.35
CA GLU A 183 20.05 9.27 8.98
C GLU A 183 19.93 7.75 9.09
N SER A 184 19.30 7.22 10.16
CA SER A 184 19.09 5.78 10.31
C SER A 184 18.10 5.20 9.30
N MET A 185 16.99 5.89 9.03
CA MET A 185 16.01 5.42 8.02
C MET A 185 16.50 5.64 6.58
N ARG A 186 17.34 6.64 6.32
CA ARG A 186 18.03 6.80 5.03
C ARG A 186 19.11 5.72 4.84
N ALA A 187 19.80 5.32 5.91
CA ALA A 187 20.79 4.25 5.88
C ALA A 187 20.14 2.87 5.61
N ASP A 188 19.00 2.56 6.21
CA ASP A 188 18.27 1.31 5.92
C ASP A 188 17.77 1.24 4.47
N VAL A 189 17.41 2.38 3.86
CA VAL A 189 17.04 2.47 2.44
C VAL A 189 18.26 2.36 1.51
N ALA A 190 19.44 2.78 1.96
CA ALA A 190 20.68 2.65 1.18
C ALA A 190 21.30 1.24 1.26
N LEU A 191 20.89 0.43 2.25
CA LEU A 191 21.38 -0.94 2.49
C LEU A 191 20.49 -2.05 1.91
N GLU A 192 19.60 -1.76 0.96
CA GLU A 192 19.12 -2.78 0.01
C GLU A 192 20.00 -2.79 -1.27
N PRO A 193 21.22 -3.38 -1.26
CA PRO A 193 21.86 -3.77 -2.50
C PRO A 193 21.15 -5.00 -3.05
N ARG A 194 20.85 -4.94 -4.34
CA ARG A 194 20.52 -6.06 -5.24
C ARG A 194 21.08 -7.41 -4.76
N GLU A 195 20.29 -8.18 -4.03
CA GLU A 195 20.44 -9.63 -3.98
C GLU A 195 19.14 -10.30 -4.39
N ARG A 196 19.01 -10.52 -5.69
CA ARG A 196 18.55 -11.79 -6.28
C ARG A 196 18.59 -11.71 -7.80
N SER A 197 19.77 -11.96 -8.34
CA SER A 197 19.94 -12.58 -9.65
C SER A 197 20.77 -13.83 -9.42
N HIS A 198 20.12 -14.98 -9.35
CA HIS A 198 20.60 -16.28 -9.85
C HIS A 198 19.44 -17.28 -9.80
#